data_AF-A0AAP9T3C9-F1
#
_entry.id   AF-A0AAP9T3C9-F1
#
_cell.length_a   1.000
_cell.length_b   1.000
_cell.length_c   1.000
_cell.angle_alpha   90.00
_cell.angle_beta   90.00
_cell.angle_gamma   90.00
#
_symmetry.space_group_name_H-M   'P 1'
#
loop_
_entity.id
_entity.type
_entity.pdbx_description
1 polymer ?
#
loop_
_entity_poly.entity_id
_entity_poly.type
_entity_poly.pdbx_seq_one_letter_code
_entity_poly.pdbx_strand_id
1 'polypeptide(L)'
;MFNTNPKDALPPMRAGERESRAGGEQYCLSPLPLPTDSEYAVDVSHIDVHHDSATMDIRQGANPDTMMTAGHVLSVGTVFMNGFFLVVFCMAIIKNTAYSQVLAFWGGGLYFVFLYIFILGIIWINTLLKRIPPIRLNRQRREVAFVVEPPGRFWLPAPQNLWLISAVGTAAAISGGMGIIEFNEWLRGARDSFPVGLTLLHIGALAFFYVYPPVYDAICRLFKRERRTVLVPWEDVAAMCAFNPGLGPGAITGFVWSFALVPPDPQRPGYTLPGAGIIVSVGGLPGALAQWEYIRRFMEEGAEAITPSAKEWGVEWYNAYVAREKAECERTNDPARWRRFRRKRLWEHARFAHWYTEYRMKHILPKAVPSDWLAEWSKPLPESQWVKPSAAVNELSKHLRAAYQRGEKFIEMGDIEKRFRVAVPAASQQAYPSFPFRRGSSR
;
A
#
# COMPACT_ATOMS: atom_id res chain seq x y z
N MET A 1 12.53 -23.05 -6.88
CA MET A 1 11.25 -23.52 -7.43
C MET A 1 10.85 -24.68 -6.55
N PHE A 2 9.95 -24.50 -5.58
CA PHE A 2 9.50 -25.61 -4.75
C PHE A 2 8.66 -26.52 -5.65
N ASN A 3 9.11 -27.77 -5.80
CA ASN A 3 8.44 -28.78 -6.60
C ASN A 3 7.29 -29.34 -5.75
N THR A 4 6.24 -28.56 -5.53
CA THR A 4 5.02 -29.04 -4.88
C THR A 4 4.19 -29.75 -5.93
N ASN A 5 4.07 -31.07 -5.78
CA ASN A 5 3.16 -31.87 -6.58
C ASN A 5 1.73 -31.32 -6.38
N PRO A 6 0.99 -30.92 -7.43
CA PRO A 6 -0.34 -30.33 -7.28
C PRO A 6 -1.34 -31.20 -6.50
N LYS A 7 -1.08 -32.51 -6.43
CA LYS A 7 -1.89 -33.48 -5.70
C LYS A 7 -1.73 -33.43 -4.17
N ASP A 8 -0.66 -32.80 -3.67
CA ASP A 8 -0.40 -32.63 -2.23
C ASP A 8 -0.80 -31.22 -1.73
N ALA A 9 -1.40 -30.40 -2.60
CA ALA A 9 -1.96 -29.11 -2.19
C ALA A 9 -3.19 -29.35 -1.31
N LEU A 10 -3.16 -28.82 -0.08
CA LEU A 10 -4.32 -28.83 0.80
C LEU A 10 -5.52 -28.19 0.10
N PRO A 11 -6.74 -28.72 0.31
CA PRO A 11 -7.93 -28.16 -0.31
C PRO A 11 -8.06 -26.67 0.04
N PRO A 12 -8.59 -25.85 -0.88
CA PRO A 12 -8.80 -24.43 -0.61
C PRO A 12 -9.70 -24.27 0.62
N MET A 13 -9.30 -23.39 1.55
CA MET A 13 -10.07 -23.10 2.75
C MET A 13 -11.47 -22.59 2.41
N ARG A 14 -12.46 -23.02 3.19
CA ARG A 14 -13.87 -22.62 3.08
C ARG A 14 -14.19 -21.47 4.03
N ALA A 15 -15.23 -20.71 3.69
CA ALA A 15 -15.69 -19.62 4.55
C ALA A 15 -16.00 -20.14 5.96
N GLY A 16 -15.48 -19.44 6.98
CA GLY A 16 -15.59 -19.81 8.39
C GLY A 16 -14.50 -20.78 8.89
N GLU A 17 -13.68 -21.36 8.01
CA GLU A 17 -12.53 -22.16 8.44
C GLU A 17 -11.39 -21.28 8.97
N ARG A 18 -10.67 -21.86 9.95
CA ARG A 18 -9.47 -21.29 10.56
C ARG A 18 -8.34 -22.30 10.44
N GLU A 19 -7.17 -21.81 10.06
CA GLU A 19 -5.94 -22.59 10.04
C GLU A 19 -4.87 -21.90 10.91
N SER A 20 -4.15 -22.67 11.72
CA SER A 20 -2.97 -22.19 12.42
C SER A 20 -1.73 -22.83 11.78
N ARG A 21 -0.78 -22.01 11.32
CA ARG A 21 0.48 -22.49 10.71
C ARG A 21 1.67 -21.70 11.24
N ALA A 22 2.72 -22.41 11.66
CA ALA A 22 4.07 -21.88 11.91
C ALA A 22 4.10 -20.56 12.74
N GLY A 23 3.25 -20.45 13.76
CA GLY A 23 3.16 -19.28 14.64
C GLY A 23 2.21 -18.16 14.18
N GLY A 24 1.52 -18.33 13.04
CA GLY A 24 0.47 -17.45 12.55
C GLY A 24 -0.90 -18.12 12.50
N GLU A 25 -1.94 -17.32 12.26
CA GLU A 25 -3.32 -17.76 12.13
C GLU A 25 -3.95 -17.19 10.86
N GLN A 26 -4.76 -17.98 10.18
CA GLN A 26 -5.49 -17.56 8.98
C GLN A 26 -6.97 -17.90 9.13
N TYR A 27 -7.83 -16.95 8.83
CA TYR A 27 -9.29 -17.05 8.84
C TYR A 27 -9.80 -16.81 7.42
N CYS A 28 -10.58 -17.74 6.88
CA CYS A 28 -11.15 -17.59 5.55
C CYS A 28 -12.54 -16.96 5.64
N LEU A 29 -12.75 -15.84 4.93
CA LEU A 29 -14.01 -15.09 4.91
C LEU A 29 -14.85 -15.39 3.66
N SER A 30 -14.22 -15.93 2.62
CA SER A 30 -14.86 -16.35 1.36
C SER A 30 -14.20 -17.66 0.87
N PRO A 31 -14.66 -18.34 -0.22
CA PRO A 31 -14.99 -17.76 -1.53
C PRO A 31 -16.41 -17.20 -1.66
N LEU A 32 -17.38 -17.76 -0.93
CA LEU A 32 -18.73 -17.21 -0.95
C LEU A 32 -18.82 -15.91 -0.13
N PRO A 33 -19.53 -14.87 -0.62
CA PRO A 33 -19.68 -13.58 0.04
C PRO A 33 -20.68 -13.64 1.19
N LEU A 34 -20.35 -14.41 2.22
CA LEU A 34 -21.23 -14.66 3.36
C LEU A 34 -21.17 -13.51 4.37
N PRO A 35 -22.30 -13.14 4.99
CA PRO A 35 -22.33 -12.12 6.03
C PRO A 35 -21.61 -12.63 7.29
N THR A 36 -20.84 -11.78 7.96
CA THR A 36 -20.11 -12.13 9.20
C THR A 36 -20.67 -11.49 10.48
N ASP A 37 -21.79 -10.77 10.38
CA ASP A 37 -22.47 -10.05 11.47
C ASP A 37 -21.59 -9.03 12.22
N SER A 38 -20.68 -8.38 11.51
CA SER A 38 -19.97 -7.24 12.10
C SER A 38 -20.94 -6.05 12.16
N GLU A 39 -21.21 -5.55 13.37
CA GLU A 39 -22.05 -4.37 13.60
C GLU A 39 -21.53 -3.13 12.84
N TYR A 40 -20.21 -3.09 12.60
CA TYR A 40 -19.51 -1.98 11.97
C TYR A 40 -18.98 -2.39 10.59
N ALA A 41 -19.71 -2.02 9.53
CA ALA A 41 -19.19 -2.04 8.16
C ALA A 41 -18.41 -0.75 7.91
N VAL A 42 -17.10 -0.80 8.11
CA VAL A 42 -16.19 0.36 8.06
C VAL A 42 -14.95 0.06 7.24
N ASP A 43 -14.50 1.04 6.46
CA ASP A 43 -13.23 1.01 5.75
C ASP A 43 -12.06 1.27 6.72
N VAL A 44 -11.60 0.20 7.38
CA VAL A 44 -10.55 0.24 8.41
C VAL A 44 -9.18 0.56 7.81
N SER A 45 -8.90 0.05 6.62
CA SER A 45 -7.59 0.18 5.97
C SER A 45 -7.49 1.39 5.03
N HIS A 46 -8.54 2.23 4.95
CA HIS A 46 -8.63 3.38 4.04
C HIS A 46 -8.34 2.99 2.58
N ILE A 47 -8.93 1.87 2.13
CA ILE A 47 -8.72 1.36 0.78
C ILE A 47 -9.79 1.80 -0.20
N ASP A 48 -10.93 2.34 0.27
CA ASP A 48 -11.94 2.93 -0.60
C ASP A 48 -11.43 4.27 -1.17
N VAL A 49 -11.21 4.30 -2.48
CA VAL A 49 -10.73 5.50 -3.18
C VAL A 49 -11.92 6.31 -3.70
N HIS A 50 -12.86 5.62 -4.34
CA HIS A 50 -14.03 6.21 -4.96
C HIS A 50 -15.06 5.11 -5.22
N HIS A 51 -16.32 5.40 -4.93
CA HIS A 51 -17.44 4.56 -5.32
C HIS A 51 -18.60 5.41 -5.84
N ASP A 52 -19.41 4.77 -6.67
CA ASP A 52 -20.70 5.27 -7.13
C ASP A 52 -21.78 4.19 -6.87
N SER A 53 -22.97 4.35 -7.44
CA SER A 53 -24.08 3.41 -7.25
C SER A 53 -23.86 2.03 -7.89
N ALA A 54 -22.86 1.85 -8.77
CA ALA A 54 -22.61 0.62 -9.52
C ALA A 54 -21.22 0.03 -9.27
N THR A 55 -20.20 0.86 -9.05
CA THR A 55 -18.79 0.47 -8.96
C THR A 55 -18.07 1.07 -7.76
N MET A 56 -17.08 0.35 -7.26
CA MET A 56 -16.19 0.79 -6.19
C MET A 56 -14.75 0.49 -6.59
N ASP A 57 -13.89 1.49 -6.48
CA ASP A 57 -12.46 1.41 -6.69
C ASP A 57 -11.76 1.26 -5.34
N ILE A 58 -11.12 0.10 -5.13
CA ILE A 58 -10.29 -0.13 -3.96
C ILE A 58 -8.81 -0.12 -4.32
N ARG A 59 -7.99 0.51 -3.47
CA ARG A 59 -6.53 0.53 -3.61
C ARG A 59 -5.86 0.87 -2.29
N GLN A 60 -4.66 0.32 -2.10
CA GLN A 60 -3.77 0.81 -1.06
C GLN A 60 -3.36 2.27 -1.36
N GLY A 61 -3.88 3.21 -0.57
CA GLY A 61 -3.60 4.63 -0.65
C GLY A 61 -2.27 5.04 0.00
N ALA A 62 -1.97 6.34 -0.06
CA ALA A 62 -0.88 6.93 0.69
C ALA A 62 -1.30 7.20 2.14
N ASN A 63 -0.47 6.83 3.11
CA ASN A 63 -0.69 7.10 4.53
C ASN A 63 0.24 8.25 5.02
N PRO A 64 -0.27 9.25 5.76
CA PRO A 64 0.55 10.27 6.42
C PRO A 64 1.70 9.71 7.28
N ASP A 65 1.51 8.57 7.94
CA ASP A 65 2.48 7.94 8.84
C ASP A 65 3.81 7.61 8.16
N THR A 66 3.76 7.14 6.91
CA THR A 66 4.96 6.87 6.12
C THR A 66 5.78 8.14 5.89
N MET A 67 5.09 9.26 5.60
CA MET A 67 5.75 10.55 5.37
C MET A 67 6.22 11.19 6.69
N MET A 68 5.48 11.02 7.77
CA MET A 68 5.91 11.43 9.12
C MET A 68 7.14 10.65 9.58
N THR A 69 7.23 9.36 9.26
CA THR A 69 8.41 8.54 9.53
C THR A 69 9.61 9.07 8.74
N ALA A 70 9.43 9.41 7.46
CA ALA A 70 10.48 10.06 6.68
C ALA A 70 10.91 11.40 7.32
N GLY A 71 9.96 12.23 7.76
CA GLY A 71 10.25 13.48 8.48
C GLY A 71 10.97 13.26 9.81
N HIS A 72 10.61 12.22 10.57
CA HIS A 72 11.29 11.83 11.80
C HIS A 72 12.74 11.42 11.54
N VAL A 73 12.98 10.56 10.54
CA VAL A 73 14.33 10.09 10.17
C VAL A 73 15.18 11.27 9.65
N LEU A 74 14.59 12.20 8.90
CA LEU A 74 15.26 13.44 8.48
C LEU A 74 15.70 14.28 9.69
N SER A 75 14.82 14.49 10.67
CA SER A 75 15.14 15.22 11.90
C SER A 75 16.25 14.53 12.70
N VAL A 76 16.16 13.21 12.89
CA VAL A 76 17.19 12.42 13.58
C VAL A 76 18.53 12.56 12.87
N GLY A 77 18.56 12.34 11.56
CA GLY A 77 19.78 12.44 10.76
C GLY A 77 20.37 13.84 10.79
N THR A 78 19.53 14.88 10.75
CA THR A 78 19.96 16.28 10.82
C THR A 78 20.56 16.61 12.18
N VAL A 79 19.91 16.22 13.28
CA VAL A 79 20.43 16.46 14.64
C VAL A 79 21.73 15.70 14.87
N PHE A 80 21.79 14.43 14.43
CA PHE A 80 23.02 13.64 14.51
C PHE A 80 24.17 14.32 13.75
N MET A 81 23.92 14.76 12.51
CA MET A 81 24.92 15.43 11.68
C MET A 81 25.40 16.73 12.32
N ASN A 82 24.49 17.56 12.82
CA ASN A 82 24.83 18.81 13.50
C ASN A 82 25.63 18.56 14.80
N GLY A 83 25.20 17.60 15.63
CA GLY A 83 25.88 17.28 16.89
C GLY A 83 27.29 16.72 16.66
N PHE A 84 27.43 15.77 15.74
CA PHE A 84 28.73 15.19 15.38
C PHE A 84 29.69 16.25 14.84
N PHE A 85 29.26 17.06 13.89
CA PHE A 85 30.11 18.08 13.29
C PHE A 85 30.39 19.27 14.19
N LEU A 86 29.51 19.59 15.16
CA LEU A 86 29.83 20.57 16.20
C LEU A 86 31.05 20.13 17.01
N VAL A 87 31.11 18.86 17.43
CA VAL A 87 32.26 18.31 18.18
C VAL A 87 33.53 18.33 17.33
N VAL A 88 33.43 17.89 16.07
CA VAL A 88 34.57 17.91 15.12
C VAL A 88 35.04 19.33 14.85
N PHE A 89 34.12 20.28 14.71
CA PHE A 89 34.43 21.70 14.49
C PHE A 89 35.13 22.32 15.70
N CYS A 90 34.66 22.05 16.93
CA CYS A 90 35.36 22.46 18.15
C CYS A 90 36.78 21.89 18.22
N MET A 91 36.99 20.62 17.85
CA MET A 91 38.33 20.03 17.79
C MET A 91 39.24 20.70 16.74
N ALA A 92 38.68 21.03 15.57
CA ALA A 92 39.38 21.75 14.52
C ALA A 92 39.80 23.16 14.97
N ILE A 93 38.95 23.86 15.74
CA ILE A 93 39.28 25.14 16.39
C ILE A 93 40.42 24.99 17.38
N ILE A 94 40.35 24.02 18.29
CA ILE A 94 41.38 23.80 19.31
C ILE A 94 42.74 23.52 18.66
N LYS A 95 42.75 22.71 17.59
CA LYS A 95 43.98 22.34 16.86
C LYS A 95 44.41 23.35 15.81
N ASN A 96 43.66 24.43 15.64
CA ASN A 96 43.84 25.45 14.61
C ASN A 96 44.08 24.91 13.20
N THR A 97 43.32 23.89 12.80
CA THR A 97 43.51 23.20 11.51
C THR A 97 42.20 22.74 10.88
N ALA A 98 42.19 22.58 9.56
CA ALA A 98 41.14 21.91 8.77
C ALA A 98 39.69 22.44 8.91
N TYR A 99 39.46 23.64 9.46
CA TYR A 99 38.12 24.24 9.65
C TYR A 99 37.21 24.18 8.42
N SER A 100 37.77 24.57 7.28
CA SER A 100 37.08 24.67 6.00
C SER A 100 36.74 23.31 5.40
N GLN A 101 37.57 22.29 5.66
CA GLN A 101 37.24 20.91 5.30
C GLN A 101 36.10 20.40 6.18
N VAL A 102 36.16 20.64 7.50
CA VAL A 102 35.09 20.25 8.43
C VAL A 102 33.74 20.86 8.03
N LEU A 103 33.70 22.14 7.66
CA LEU A 103 32.48 22.80 7.17
C LEU A 103 31.97 22.19 5.85
N ALA A 104 32.87 21.83 4.93
CA ALA A 104 32.50 21.20 3.67
C ALA A 104 31.92 19.79 3.88
N PHE A 105 32.54 18.98 4.75
CA PHE A 105 32.03 17.67 5.13
C PHE A 105 30.69 17.76 5.87
N TRP A 106 30.50 18.78 6.71
CA TRP A 106 29.22 19.04 7.36
C TRP A 106 28.12 19.34 6.34
N GLY A 107 28.38 20.26 5.40
CA GLY A 107 27.46 20.59 4.33
C GLY A 107 27.15 19.39 3.42
N GLY A 108 28.17 18.63 3.03
CA GLY A 108 28.01 17.40 2.24
C GLY A 108 27.23 16.31 2.99
N GLY A 109 27.47 16.16 4.29
CA GLY A 109 26.75 15.22 5.15
C GLY A 109 25.27 15.58 5.30
N LEU A 110 24.95 16.86 5.51
CA LEU A 110 23.57 17.34 5.54
C LEU A 110 22.86 17.11 4.20
N TYR A 111 23.54 17.40 3.09
CA TYR A 111 23.00 17.15 1.75
C TYR A 111 22.75 15.65 1.51
N PHE A 112 23.68 14.79 1.91
CA PHE A 112 23.52 13.33 1.84
C PHE A 112 22.26 12.87 2.59
N VAL A 113 22.10 13.27 3.86
CA VAL A 113 20.95 12.90 4.69
C VAL A 113 19.65 13.36 4.04
N PHE A 114 19.60 14.63 3.61
CA PHE A 114 18.42 15.18 2.93
C PHE A 114 18.07 14.38 1.68
N LEU A 115 19.04 14.15 0.79
CA LEU A 115 18.79 13.51 -0.49
C LEU A 115 18.39 12.04 -0.33
N TYR A 116 19.03 11.31 0.59
CA TYR A 116 18.69 9.92 0.86
C TYR A 116 17.24 9.76 1.31
N ILE A 117 16.79 10.62 2.24
CA ILE A 117 15.40 10.63 2.72
C ILE A 117 14.44 11.16 1.66
N PHE A 118 14.83 12.13 0.86
CA PHE A 118 14.03 12.61 -0.27
C PHE A 118 13.79 11.51 -1.31
N ILE A 119 14.83 10.74 -1.66
CA ILE A 119 14.72 9.66 -2.64
C ILE A 119 13.80 8.55 -2.11
N LEU A 120 14.01 8.07 -0.89
CA LEU A 120 13.19 6.99 -0.33
C LEU A 120 11.79 7.46 0.09
N GLY A 121 11.70 8.59 0.78
CA GLY A 121 10.44 9.10 1.33
C GLY A 121 9.52 9.70 0.28
N ILE A 122 10.08 10.30 -0.78
CA ILE A 122 9.31 10.99 -1.83
C ILE A 122 9.36 10.25 -3.18
N ILE A 123 10.54 10.10 -3.79
CA ILE A 123 10.66 9.60 -5.17
C ILE A 123 10.20 8.14 -5.26
N TRP A 124 10.69 7.28 -4.36
CA TRP A 124 10.37 5.87 -4.34
C TRP A 124 8.88 5.63 -4.08
N ILE A 125 8.33 6.21 -3.00
CA ILE A 125 6.91 6.04 -2.67
C ILE A 125 6.02 6.58 -3.79
N ASN A 126 6.37 7.69 -4.44
CA ASN A 126 5.61 8.17 -5.59
C ASN A 126 5.65 7.17 -6.76
N THR A 127 6.80 6.53 -6.99
CA THR A 127 6.97 5.49 -8.02
C THR A 127 6.18 4.24 -7.68
N LEU A 128 6.15 3.86 -6.40
CA LEU A 128 5.34 2.76 -5.88
C LEU A 128 3.85 3.04 -6.11
N LEU A 129 3.32 4.17 -5.64
CA LEU A 129 1.90 4.53 -5.76
C LEU A 129 1.41 4.58 -7.22
N LYS A 130 2.25 5.06 -8.15
CA LYS A 130 1.95 5.07 -9.61
C LYS A 130 1.87 3.67 -10.22
N ARG A 131 2.32 2.63 -9.51
CA ARG A 131 2.43 1.26 -10.02
C ARG A 131 1.58 0.27 -9.24
N ILE A 132 0.93 0.67 -8.15
CA ILE A 132 -0.01 -0.17 -7.42
C ILE A 132 -1.20 -0.48 -8.34
N PRO A 133 -1.51 -1.76 -8.60
CA PRO A 133 -2.65 -2.13 -9.43
C PRO A 133 -3.96 -1.69 -8.75
N PRO A 134 -4.91 -1.08 -9.50
CA PRO A 134 -6.26 -0.88 -9.01
C PRO A 134 -7.04 -2.21 -8.95
N ILE A 135 -8.04 -2.26 -8.07
CA ILE A 135 -9.09 -3.28 -8.10
C ILE A 135 -10.41 -2.52 -8.21
N ARG A 136 -11.25 -2.92 -9.16
CA ARG A 136 -12.58 -2.34 -9.34
C ARG A 136 -13.65 -3.39 -9.15
N LEU A 137 -14.61 -3.11 -8.30
CA LEU A 137 -15.77 -3.94 -8.08
C LEU A 137 -16.95 -3.41 -8.87
N ASN A 138 -17.81 -4.29 -9.39
CA ASN A 138 -19.08 -3.93 -10.00
C ASN A 138 -20.20 -4.78 -9.38
N ARG A 139 -21.08 -4.13 -8.61
CA ARG A 139 -22.16 -4.82 -7.89
C ARG A 139 -23.23 -5.38 -8.81
N GLN A 140 -23.54 -4.67 -9.89
CA GLN A 140 -24.63 -5.03 -10.80
C GLN A 140 -24.28 -6.25 -11.65
N ARG A 141 -23.00 -6.38 -12.02
CA ARG A 141 -22.44 -7.54 -12.71
C ARG A 141 -22.06 -8.68 -11.73
N ARG A 142 -21.93 -8.38 -10.44
CA ARG A 142 -21.32 -9.27 -9.43
C ARG A 142 -19.95 -9.78 -9.88
N GLU A 143 -19.09 -8.86 -10.30
CA GLU A 143 -17.74 -9.15 -10.79
C GLU A 143 -16.71 -8.19 -10.17
N VAL A 144 -15.49 -8.68 -9.98
CA VAL A 144 -14.34 -7.90 -9.50
C VAL A 144 -13.22 -7.97 -10.53
N ALA A 145 -12.76 -6.81 -10.97
CA ALA A 145 -11.67 -6.65 -11.89
C ALA A 145 -10.34 -6.53 -11.13
N PHE A 146 -9.48 -7.52 -11.27
CA PHE A 146 -8.12 -7.52 -10.74
C PHE A 146 -7.12 -7.23 -11.84
N VAL A 147 -6.03 -6.53 -11.52
CA VAL A 147 -4.88 -6.39 -12.43
C VAL A 147 -3.81 -7.38 -12.01
N VAL A 148 -3.48 -8.28 -12.93
CA VAL A 148 -2.55 -9.39 -12.75
C VAL A 148 -1.23 -9.07 -13.45
N GLU A 149 -0.12 -9.37 -12.77
CA GLU A 149 1.22 -9.23 -13.32
C GLU A 149 1.56 -10.44 -14.23
N PRO A 150 2.38 -10.25 -15.27
CA PRO A 150 2.78 -11.35 -16.14
C PRO A 150 3.55 -12.44 -15.36
N PRO A 151 3.36 -13.72 -15.69
CA PRO A 151 3.99 -14.82 -14.98
C PRO A 151 5.52 -14.79 -15.09
N GLY A 152 6.20 -15.25 -14.03
CA GLY A 152 7.65 -15.45 -13.98
C GLY A 152 8.47 -14.22 -13.61
N ARG A 153 9.71 -14.43 -13.15
CA ARG A 153 10.63 -13.33 -12.79
C ARG A 153 11.14 -12.65 -14.06
N PHE A 154 11.24 -11.32 -14.04
CA PHE A 154 11.94 -10.56 -15.08
C PHE A 154 13.36 -10.26 -14.62
N TRP A 155 14.35 -10.27 -15.53
CA TRP A 155 15.73 -10.02 -15.14
C TRP A 155 15.98 -8.56 -14.75
N LEU A 156 15.20 -7.62 -15.29
CA LEU A 156 15.27 -6.22 -14.87
C LEU A 156 14.46 -6.02 -13.59
N PRO A 157 15.04 -5.36 -12.56
CA PRO A 157 14.30 -5.02 -11.35
C PRO A 157 13.20 -4.00 -11.67
N ALA A 158 11.99 -4.24 -11.15
CA ALA A 158 10.90 -3.28 -11.33
C ALA A 158 11.28 -1.90 -10.73
N PRO A 159 10.83 -0.77 -11.30
CA PRO A 159 11.21 0.56 -10.81
C PRO A 159 10.81 0.85 -9.36
N GLN A 160 9.79 0.17 -8.84
CA GLN A 160 9.37 0.25 -7.45
C GLN A 160 10.15 -0.69 -6.51
N ASN A 161 11.11 -1.48 -7.02
CA ASN A 161 11.91 -2.39 -6.21
C ASN A 161 12.80 -1.60 -5.24
N LEU A 162 12.64 -1.89 -3.94
CA LEU A 162 13.35 -1.18 -2.87
C LEU A 162 14.87 -1.29 -3.01
N TRP A 163 15.41 -2.46 -3.35
CA TRP A 163 16.86 -2.64 -3.49
C TRP A 163 17.46 -1.81 -4.61
N LEU A 164 16.79 -1.76 -5.77
CA LEU A 164 17.22 -0.92 -6.89
C LEU A 164 17.27 0.55 -6.47
N ILE A 165 16.20 1.03 -5.85
CA ILE A 165 16.06 2.44 -5.50
C ILE A 165 16.97 2.83 -4.35
N SER A 166 17.18 1.95 -3.36
CA SER A 166 18.14 2.17 -2.29
C SER A 166 19.58 2.20 -2.82
N ALA A 167 19.96 1.30 -3.73
CA ALA A 167 21.31 1.26 -4.29
C ALA A 167 21.62 2.52 -5.11
N VAL A 168 20.75 2.86 -6.06
CA VAL A 168 20.92 4.08 -6.88
C VAL A 168 20.75 5.33 -6.03
N GLY A 169 19.86 5.30 -5.04
CA GLY A 169 19.64 6.41 -4.11
C GLY A 169 20.84 6.70 -3.23
N THR A 170 21.51 5.65 -2.76
CA THR A 170 22.78 5.77 -2.04
C THR A 170 23.85 6.37 -2.94
N ALA A 171 24.00 5.88 -4.18
CA ALA A 171 24.97 6.44 -5.12
C ALA A 171 24.70 7.92 -5.44
N ALA A 172 23.42 8.30 -5.62
CA ALA A 172 23.01 9.69 -5.82
C ALA A 172 23.32 10.56 -4.58
N ALA A 173 23.04 10.06 -3.38
CA ALA A 173 23.32 10.77 -2.14
C ALA A 173 24.83 10.96 -1.91
N ILE A 174 25.65 9.92 -2.12
CA ILE A 174 27.11 9.98 -2.00
C ILE A 174 27.69 10.97 -3.00
N SER A 175 27.35 10.84 -4.28
CA SER A 175 27.87 11.72 -5.33
C SER A 175 27.50 13.18 -5.09
N GLY A 176 26.31 13.44 -4.55
CA GLY A 176 25.88 14.79 -4.19
C GLY A 176 26.60 15.36 -2.98
N GLY A 177 26.74 14.57 -1.91
CA GLY A 177 27.50 14.96 -0.72
C GLY A 177 28.97 15.24 -1.05
N MET A 178 29.60 14.36 -1.84
CA MET A 178 30.94 14.59 -2.39
C MET A 178 30.97 15.83 -3.29
N GLY A 179 29.92 16.08 -4.09
CA GLY A 179 29.82 17.25 -4.95
C GLY A 179 29.94 18.56 -4.17
N ILE A 180 29.32 18.65 -2.99
CA ILE A 180 29.44 19.82 -2.10
C ILE A 180 30.88 19.99 -1.59
N ILE A 181 31.54 18.90 -1.20
CA ILE A 181 32.91 18.92 -0.71
C ILE A 181 33.86 19.41 -1.80
N GLU A 182 33.75 18.82 -2.99
CA GLU A 182 34.61 19.10 -4.13
C GLU A 182 34.37 20.49 -4.72
N PHE A 183 33.13 20.96 -4.69
CA PHE A 183 32.81 22.34 -5.08
C PHE A 183 33.46 23.35 -4.13
N ASN A 184 33.48 23.07 -2.82
CA ASN A 184 34.18 23.91 -1.85
C ASN A 184 35.71 23.90 -2.07
N GLU A 185 36.32 22.76 -2.39
CA GLU A 185 37.76 22.72 -2.71
C GLU A 185 38.11 23.52 -3.96
N TRP A 186 37.27 23.42 -5.00
CA TRP A 186 37.41 24.22 -6.21
C TRP A 186 37.26 25.73 -5.95
N LEU A 187 36.24 26.15 -5.18
CA LEU A 187 36.06 27.56 -4.81
C LEU A 187 37.25 28.14 -4.04
N ARG A 188 37.99 27.30 -3.33
CA ARG A 188 39.19 27.70 -2.57
C ARG A 188 40.47 27.72 -3.42
N GLY A 189 40.39 27.35 -4.69
CA GLY A 189 41.56 27.24 -5.57
C GLY A 189 42.46 26.04 -5.24
N ALA A 190 41.98 25.07 -4.46
CA ALA A 190 42.72 23.83 -4.17
C ALA A 190 42.64 22.81 -5.33
N ARG A 191 41.78 23.07 -6.32
CA ARG A 191 41.67 22.31 -7.56
C ARG A 191 41.77 23.22 -8.78
N ASP A 192 42.56 22.78 -9.75
CA ASP A 192 42.75 23.49 -11.02
C ASP A 192 41.54 23.39 -11.97
N SER A 193 40.66 22.40 -11.74
CA SER A 193 39.50 22.15 -12.59
C SER A 193 38.22 21.94 -11.79
N PHE A 194 37.10 22.40 -12.35
CA PHE A 194 35.77 22.15 -11.81
C PHE A 194 35.49 20.63 -11.81
N PRO A 195 34.82 20.07 -10.78
CA PRO A 195 34.56 18.63 -10.67
C PRO A 195 33.46 18.12 -11.63
N VAL A 196 33.60 18.39 -12.94
CA VAL A 196 32.60 18.10 -13.99
C VAL A 196 32.17 16.64 -13.96
N GLY A 197 33.13 15.70 -13.84
CA GLY A 197 32.82 14.26 -13.83
C GLY A 197 31.90 13.86 -12.69
N LEU A 198 32.12 14.40 -11.48
CA LEU A 198 31.28 14.13 -10.32
C LEU A 198 29.91 14.80 -10.45
N THR A 199 29.86 16.02 -10.97
CA THR A 199 28.58 16.70 -11.24
C THR A 199 27.74 15.92 -12.26
N LEU A 200 28.36 15.45 -13.36
CA LEU A 200 27.68 14.62 -14.36
C LEU A 200 27.21 13.29 -13.78
N LEU A 201 28.02 12.64 -12.94
CA LEU A 201 27.63 11.43 -12.23
C LEU A 201 26.40 11.68 -11.34
N HIS A 202 26.38 12.79 -10.60
CA HIS A 202 25.26 13.15 -9.74
C HIS A 202 23.97 13.42 -10.53
N ILE A 203 24.07 14.21 -11.61
CA ILE A 203 22.94 14.47 -12.51
C ILE A 203 22.43 13.18 -13.13
N GLY A 204 23.32 12.31 -13.61
CA GLY A 204 22.96 11.00 -14.17
C GLY A 204 22.25 10.10 -13.16
N ALA A 205 22.74 10.06 -11.92
CA ALA A 205 22.13 9.29 -10.83
C ALA A 205 20.73 9.80 -10.46
N LEU A 206 20.50 11.11 -10.48
CA LEU A 206 19.17 11.69 -10.27
C LEU A 206 18.24 11.46 -11.47
N ALA A 207 18.75 11.61 -12.70
CA ALA A 207 17.99 11.38 -13.92
C ALA A 207 17.49 9.92 -14.02
N PHE A 208 18.26 8.96 -13.49
CA PHE A 208 17.88 7.54 -13.45
C PHE A 208 16.46 7.33 -12.92
N PHE A 209 16.06 8.03 -11.85
CA PHE A 209 14.73 7.83 -11.23
C PHE A 209 13.56 8.23 -12.14
N TYR A 210 13.81 9.08 -13.12
CA TYR A 210 12.80 9.56 -14.06
C TYR A 210 12.89 8.86 -15.42
N VAL A 211 14.10 8.45 -15.83
CA VAL A 211 14.35 7.78 -17.12
C VAL A 211 14.15 6.27 -17.04
N TYR A 212 14.54 5.63 -15.95
CA TYR A 212 14.43 4.17 -15.81
C TYR A 212 12.97 3.66 -15.86
N PRO A 213 11.97 4.29 -15.19
CA PRO A 213 10.59 3.81 -15.24
C PRO A 213 9.98 3.73 -16.66
N PRO A 214 10.05 4.75 -17.53
CA PRO A 214 9.51 4.66 -18.89
C PRO A 214 10.32 3.71 -19.78
N VAL A 215 11.65 3.63 -19.61
CA VAL A 215 12.49 2.65 -20.33
C VAL A 215 12.10 1.22 -19.95
N TYR A 216 11.91 0.95 -18.65
CA TYR A 216 11.42 -0.34 -18.16
C TYR A 216 10.06 -0.69 -18.77
N ASP A 217 9.11 0.25 -18.79
CA ASP A 217 7.79 0.04 -19.39
C ASP A 217 7.88 -0.23 -20.91
N ALA A 218 8.76 0.46 -21.63
CA ALA A 218 8.98 0.22 -23.07
C ALA A 218 9.56 -1.18 -23.33
N ILE A 219 10.53 -1.62 -22.51
CA ILE A 219 11.11 -2.95 -22.59
C ILE A 219 10.05 -4.02 -22.28
N CYS A 220 9.25 -3.86 -21.22
CA CYS A 220 8.18 -4.80 -20.90
C CYS A 220 7.17 -4.95 -22.05
N ARG A 221 6.84 -3.85 -22.74
CA ARG A 221 5.98 -3.88 -23.94
C ARG A 221 6.63 -4.65 -25.09
N LEU A 222 7.91 -4.40 -25.36
CA LEU A 222 8.67 -5.12 -26.40
C LEU A 222 8.65 -6.64 -26.17
N PHE A 223 8.78 -7.08 -24.91
CA PHE A 223 8.73 -8.49 -24.53
C PHE A 223 7.31 -9.03 -24.28
N LYS A 224 6.25 -8.29 -24.62
CA LYS A 224 4.84 -8.68 -24.42
C LYS A 224 4.50 -9.06 -22.97
N ARG A 225 5.16 -8.43 -22.00
CA ARG A 225 4.99 -8.63 -20.55
C ARG A 225 4.10 -7.55 -19.93
N GLU A 226 2.99 -7.24 -20.57
CA GLU A 226 2.05 -6.26 -20.04
C GLU A 226 1.13 -6.85 -18.96
N ARG A 227 0.72 -5.99 -18.03
CA ARG A 227 -0.31 -6.32 -17.04
C ARG A 227 -1.64 -6.59 -17.72
N ARG A 228 -2.39 -7.54 -17.20
CA ARG A 228 -3.73 -7.89 -17.71
C ARG A 228 -4.78 -7.66 -16.64
N THR A 229 -5.94 -7.18 -17.04
CA THR A 229 -7.11 -7.15 -16.18
C THR A 229 -7.85 -8.48 -16.34
N VAL A 230 -8.20 -9.08 -15.20
CA VAL A 230 -8.93 -10.34 -15.10
C VAL A 230 -10.24 -10.07 -14.36
N LEU A 231 -11.36 -10.50 -14.93
CA LEU A 231 -12.68 -10.38 -14.32
C LEU A 231 -13.01 -11.66 -13.56
N VAL A 232 -13.15 -11.54 -12.25
CA VAL A 232 -13.46 -12.66 -11.35
C VAL A 232 -14.89 -12.50 -10.85
N PRO A 233 -15.75 -13.52 -10.97
CA PRO A 233 -17.07 -13.51 -10.35
C PRO A 233 -16.96 -13.24 -8.86
N TRP A 234 -17.87 -12.42 -8.32
CA TRP A 234 -17.84 -12.03 -6.91
C TRP A 234 -17.88 -13.23 -5.95
N GLU A 235 -18.58 -14.29 -6.34
CA GLU A 235 -18.68 -15.55 -5.56
C GLU A 235 -17.45 -16.46 -5.68
N ASP A 236 -16.50 -16.13 -6.57
CA ASP A 236 -15.20 -16.79 -6.70
C ASP A 236 -14.08 -16.00 -6.00
N VAL A 237 -14.32 -14.75 -5.58
CA VAL A 237 -13.26 -13.91 -4.99
C VAL A 237 -12.85 -14.47 -3.63
N ALA A 238 -11.54 -14.63 -3.40
CA ALA A 238 -10.99 -15.12 -2.15
C ALA A 238 -10.67 -13.94 -1.20
N ALA A 239 -11.17 -14.02 0.03
CA ALA A 239 -11.02 -13.04 1.08
C ALA A 239 -10.59 -13.77 2.35
N MET A 240 -9.50 -13.32 2.94
CA MET A 240 -8.91 -13.96 4.11
C MET A 240 -8.32 -12.92 5.05
N CYS A 241 -8.34 -13.24 6.34
CA CYS A 241 -7.65 -12.51 7.37
C CYS A 241 -6.49 -13.37 7.86
N ALA A 242 -5.29 -12.80 7.89
CA ALA A 242 -4.09 -13.50 8.34
C ALA A 242 -3.39 -12.71 9.44
N PHE A 243 -3.00 -13.41 10.49
CA PHE A 243 -2.11 -12.96 11.55
C PHE A 243 -0.77 -13.63 11.32
N ASN A 244 0.20 -12.88 10.81
CA ASN A 244 1.52 -13.39 10.49
C ASN A 244 2.61 -12.46 11.04
N PRO A 245 3.83 -12.97 11.29
CA PRO A 245 5.00 -12.12 11.48
C PRO A 245 5.15 -11.19 10.27
N GLY A 246 5.25 -9.89 10.53
CA GLY A 246 5.35 -8.84 9.54
C GLY A 246 6.22 -7.68 10.04
N LEU A 247 6.62 -6.81 9.11
CA LEU A 247 7.28 -5.56 9.45
C LEU A 247 6.21 -4.50 9.68
N GLY A 248 6.03 -4.08 10.93
CA GLY A 248 5.16 -2.96 11.26
C GLY A 248 5.75 -1.62 10.81
N PRO A 249 4.96 -0.53 10.84
CA PRO A 249 5.46 0.83 10.64
C PRO A 249 6.66 1.10 11.56
N GLY A 250 7.81 1.50 11.00
CA GLY A 250 9.05 1.71 11.76
C GLY A 250 10.03 0.52 11.78
N ALA A 251 9.83 -0.49 10.94
CA ALA A 251 10.71 -1.67 10.81
C ALA A 251 10.82 -2.52 12.09
N ILE A 252 9.83 -2.42 12.99
CA ILE A 252 9.69 -3.33 14.13
C ILE A 252 9.10 -4.64 13.58
N THR A 253 9.85 -5.73 13.71
CA THR A 253 9.32 -7.07 13.48
C THR A 253 8.27 -7.36 14.55
N GLY A 254 7.02 -7.54 14.13
CA GLY A 254 5.90 -7.83 15.02
C GLY A 254 4.89 -8.71 14.33
N PHE A 255 3.83 -9.10 15.03
CA PHE A 255 2.71 -9.77 14.38
C PHE A 255 1.71 -8.73 13.87
N VAL A 256 1.25 -8.91 12.64
CA VAL A 256 0.34 -7.96 11.99
C VAL A 256 -0.89 -8.72 11.50
N TRP A 257 -2.06 -8.20 11.85
CA TRP A 257 -3.33 -8.59 11.26
C TRP A 257 -3.47 -7.95 9.88
N SER A 258 -3.68 -8.79 8.87
CA SER A 258 -3.80 -8.40 7.47
C SER A 258 -5.09 -8.94 6.87
N PHE A 259 -5.82 -8.10 6.17
CA PHE A 259 -6.93 -8.49 5.30
C PHE A 259 -6.41 -8.59 3.87
N ALA A 260 -6.73 -9.70 3.19
CA ALA A 260 -6.37 -9.93 1.82
C ALA A 260 -7.61 -10.23 0.97
N LEU A 261 -7.75 -9.51 -0.14
CA LEU A 261 -8.75 -9.76 -1.18
C LEU A 261 -8.03 -10.07 -2.48
N VAL A 262 -8.15 -11.30 -2.96
CA VAL A 262 -7.30 -11.85 -4.03
C VAL A 262 -8.11 -12.68 -5.01
N PRO A 263 -7.70 -12.70 -6.30
CA PRO A 263 -8.28 -13.62 -7.27
C PRO A 263 -7.64 -15.02 -7.11
N PRO A 264 -8.41 -16.08 -6.84
CA PRO A 264 -7.86 -17.43 -6.84
C PRO A 264 -7.45 -17.85 -8.26
N ASP A 265 -6.51 -18.78 -8.38
CA ASP A 265 -6.13 -19.39 -9.65
C ASP A 265 -7.08 -20.56 -9.97
N PRO A 266 -7.94 -20.46 -11.01
CA PRO A 266 -8.92 -21.50 -11.33
C PRO A 266 -8.24 -22.80 -11.81
N GLN A 267 -6.99 -22.73 -12.30
CA GLN A 267 -6.25 -23.90 -12.76
C GLN A 267 -5.43 -24.55 -11.63
N ARG A 268 -5.17 -23.81 -10.55
CA ARG A 268 -4.33 -24.27 -9.42
C ARG A 268 -5.06 -23.98 -8.10
N PRO A 269 -5.93 -24.90 -7.65
CA PRO A 269 -6.63 -24.75 -6.38
C PRO A 269 -5.67 -24.44 -5.23
N GLY A 270 -6.01 -23.46 -4.39
CA GLY A 270 -5.20 -23.00 -3.26
C GLY A 270 -4.12 -21.96 -3.61
N TYR A 271 -3.89 -21.65 -4.89
CA TYR A 271 -3.01 -20.57 -5.32
C TYR A 271 -3.82 -19.35 -5.79
N THR A 272 -3.16 -18.19 -5.86
CA THR A 272 -3.74 -16.93 -6.35
C THR A 272 -3.04 -16.49 -7.63
N LEU A 273 -3.70 -15.67 -8.44
CA LEU A 273 -3.07 -15.12 -9.64
C LEU A 273 -1.89 -14.21 -9.26
N PRO A 274 -0.74 -14.31 -9.97
CA PRO A 274 0.48 -13.59 -9.58
C PRO A 274 0.33 -12.07 -9.51
N GLY A 275 0.76 -11.49 -8.39
CA GLY A 275 0.83 -10.04 -8.22
C GLY A 275 -0.54 -9.33 -8.24
N ALA A 276 -1.62 -10.08 -8.09
CA ALA A 276 -2.99 -9.57 -8.12
C ALA A 276 -3.62 -9.58 -6.71
N GLY A 277 -4.58 -8.68 -6.51
CA GLY A 277 -5.25 -8.51 -5.22
C GLY A 277 -4.63 -7.43 -4.35
N ILE A 278 -5.17 -7.30 -3.15
CA ILE A 278 -4.76 -6.30 -2.16
C ILE A 278 -4.57 -6.99 -0.81
N ILE A 279 -3.51 -6.60 -0.10
CA ILE A 279 -3.22 -7.07 1.25
C ILE A 279 -2.94 -5.82 2.10
N VAL A 280 -3.76 -5.59 3.12
CA VAL A 280 -3.71 -4.39 3.96
C VAL A 280 -3.77 -4.75 5.44
N SER A 281 -3.17 -3.92 6.29
CA SER A 281 -3.25 -4.12 7.73
C SER A 281 -4.58 -3.61 8.28
N VAL A 282 -5.19 -4.39 9.18
CA VAL A 282 -6.55 -4.16 9.71
C VAL A 282 -6.61 -4.08 11.23
N GLY A 283 -5.47 -3.97 11.93
CA GLY A 283 -5.39 -3.75 13.37
C GLY A 283 -5.86 -4.90 14.27
N GLY A 284 -6.67 -5.83 13.75
CA GLY A 284 -7.22 -6.97 14.46
C GLY A 284 -8.20 -7.78 13.61
N LEU A 285 -8.59 -8.96 14.09
CA LEU A 285 -9.64 -9.76 13.45
C LEU A 285 -10.98 -9.01 13.32
N PRO A 286 -11.47 -8.26 14.33
CA PRO A 286 -12.69 -7.46 14.18
C PRO A 286 -12.58 -6.42 13.06
N GLY A 287 -11.40 -5.80 12.88
CA GLY A 287 -11.17 -4.87 11.78
C GLY A 287 -11.19 -5.54 10.41
N ALA A 288 -10.70 -6.78 10.31
CA ALA A 288 -10.79 -7.57 9.09
C ALA A 288 -12.24 -7.92 8.72
N LEU A 289 -13.05 -8.32 9.72
CA LEU A 289 -14.47 -8.60 9.54
C LEU A 289 -15.24 -7.33 9.16
N ALA A 290 -14.92 -6.18 9.76
CA ALA A 290 -15.49 -4.88 9.41
C ALA A 290 -15.16 -4.47 7.98
N GLN A 291 -13.90 -4.63 7.55
CA GLN A 291 -13.47 -4.35 6.18
C GLN A 291 -14.15 -5.27 5.16
N TRP A 292 -14.30 -6.56 5.50
CA TRP A 292 -15.02 -7.51 4.66
C TRP A 292 -16.49 -7.15 4.53
N GLU A 293 -17.18 -6.87 5.64
CA GLU A 293 -18.58 -6.42 5.63
C GLU A 293 -18.76 -5.11 4.87
N TYR A 294 -17.80 -4.18 4.95
CA TYR A 294 -17.81 -2.96 4.14
C TYR A 294 -17.88 -3.27 2.64
N ILE A 295 -16.98 -4.13 2.15
CA ILE A 295 -16.94 -4.51 0.74
C ILE A 295 -18.18 -5.34 0.36
N ARG A 296 -18.58 -6.28 1.20
CA ARG A 296 -19.74 -7.15 0.98
C ARG A 296 -21.04 -6.35 0.93
N ARG A 297 -21.28 -5.44 1.87
CA ARG A 297 -22.47 -4.57 1.87
C ARG A 297 -22.53 -3.70 0.63
N PHE A 298 -21.41 -3.14 0.19
CA PHE A 298 -21.39 -2.43 -1.10
C PHE A 298 -21.85 -3.33 -2.25
N MET A 299 -21.34 -4.56 -2.33
CA MET A 299 -21.66 -5.51 -3.41
C MET A 299 -23.09 -6.06 -3.35
N GLU A 300 -23.63 -6.32 -2.17
CA GLU A 300 -24.93 -6.97 -1.97
C GLU A 300 -26.08 -5.98 -1.76
N GLU A 301 -25.85 -4.92 -0.98
CA GLU A 301 -26.88 -4.00 -0.49
C GLU A 301 -26.80 -2.62 -1.18
N GLY A 302 -25.59 -2.22 -1.63
CA GLY A 302 -25.35 -1.01 -2.42
C GLY A 302 -24.57 0.08 -1.66
N ALA A 303 -24.33 1.21 -2.35
CA ALA A 303 -23.54 2.33 -1.81
C ALA A 303 -24.17 3.00 -0.57
N GLU A 304 -25.49 2.95 -0.42
CA GLU A 304 -26.19 3.53 0.74
C GLU A 304 -26.05 2.68 2.01
N ALA A 305 -25.62 1.41 1.87
CA ALA A 305 -25.47 0.47 3.00
C ALA A 305 -24.10 0.55 3.70
N ILE A 306 -23.15 1.27 3.10
CA ILE A 306 -21.80 1.45 3.64
C ILE A 306 -21.67 2.80 4.35
N THR A 307 -20.83 2.83 5.38
CA THR A 307 -20.49 4.10 6.03
C THR A 307 -19.60 4.94 5.12
N PRO A 308 -19.73 6.27 5.10
CA PRO A 308 -18.78 7.11 4.37
C PRO A 308 -17.36 6.85 4.88
N SER A 309 -16.42 6.51 3.97
CA SER A 309 -15.02 6.28 4.35
C SER A 309 -14.43 7.54 4.97
N ALA A 310 -13.93 7.43 6.20
CA ALA A 310 -13.29 8.53 6.89
C ALA A 310 -11.98 8.87 6.17
N LYS A 311 -11.93 10.06 5.58
CA LYS A 311 -10.70 10.60 4.98
C LYS A 311 -9.77 11.08 6.09
N GLU A 312 -9.10 10.14 6.76
CA GLU A 312 -8.12 10.40 7.83
C GLU A 312 -6.76 10.86 7.30
N TRP A 313 -6.77 11.50 6.13
CA TRP A 313 -5.59 11.98 5.44
C TRP A 313 -5.84 13.41 4.96
N GLY A 314 -4.77 14.21 4.92
CA GLY A 314 -4.84 15.61 4.51
C GLY A 314 -4.82 16.63 5.64
N VAL A 315 -4.73 17.90 5.25
CA VAL A 315 -4.43 19.01 6.16
C VAL A 315 -5.62 19.36 7.05
N GLU A 316 -6.84 19.24 6.53
CA GLU A 316 -8.07 19.52 7.27
C GLU A 316 -8.23 18.56 8.45
N TRP A 317 -8.10 17.25 8.19
CA TRP A 317 -8.12 16.24 9.25
C TRP A 317 -7.02 16.49 10.28
N TYR A 318 -5.80 16.82 9.85
CA TYR A 318 -4.69 17.13 10.76
C TYR A 318 -4.99 18.34 11.64
N ASN A 319 -5.56 19.41 11.08
CA ASN A 319 -5.93 20.60 11.85
C ASN A 319 -7.04 20.26 12.86
N ALA A 320 -8.04 19.48 12.47
CA ALA A 320 -9.10 19.01 13.37
C ALA A 320 -8.54 18.12 14.49
N TYR A 321 -7.62 17.21 14.17
CA TYR A 321 -6.94 16.36 15.14
C TYR A 321 -6.13 17.17 16.15
N VAL A 322 -5.33 18.14 15.67
CA VAL A 322 -4.58 19.06 16.54
C VAL A 322 -5.50 19.89 17.43
N ALA A 323 -6.66 20.34 16.92
CA ALA A 323 -7.64 21.08 17.69
C ALA A 323 -8.29 20.21 18.79
N ARG A 324 -8.67 18.96 18.47
CA ARG A 324 -9.18 17.99 19.46
C ARG A 324 -8.17 17.71 20.56
N GLU A 325 -6.90 17.47 20.20
CA GLU A 325 -5.85 17.24 21.19
C GLU A 325 -5.61 18.46 22.08
N LYS A 326 -5.71 19.68 21.52
CA LYS A 326 -5.61 20.93 22.28
C LYS A 326 -6.76 21.05 23.29
N ALA A 327 -8.00 20.85 22.83
CA ALA A 327 -9.18 20.93 23.69
C ALA A 327 -9.14 19.88 24.80
N GLU A 328 -8.67 18.66 24.51
CA GLU A 328 -8.50 17.62 25.51
C GLU A 328 -7.44 17.99 26.56
N CYS A 329 -6.30 18.57 26.13
CA CYS A 329 -5.27 19.03 27.07
C CYS A 329 -5.76 20.21 27.94
N GLU A 330 -6.57 21.11 27.39
CA GLU A 330 -7.21 22.21 28.13
C GLU A 330 -8.22 21.65 29.14
N ARG A 331 -9.03 20.65 28.75
CA ARG A 331 -9.99 19.96 29.62
C ARG A 331 -9.32 19.22 30.78
N THR A 332 -8.20 18.57 30.53
CA THR A 332 -7.45 17.84 31.57
C THR A 332 -6.43 18.72 32.31
N ASN A 333 -6.32 20.01 31.96
CA ASN A 333 -5.33 20.95 32.47
C ASN A 333 -3.87 20.42 32.41
N ASP A 334 -3.49 19.77 31.31
CA ASP A 334 -2.13 19.23 31.09
C ASP A 334 -1.36 20.00 29.99
N PRO A 335 -0.72 21.13 30.31
CA PRO A 335 0.08 21.89 29.36
C PRO A 335 1.39 21.17 28.98
N ALA A 336 1.84 20.16 29.76
CA ALA A 336 3.03 19.39 29.44
C ALA A 336 2.75 18.41 28.31
N ARG A 337 1.59 17.73 28.31
CA ARG A 337 1.11 16.89 27.20
C ARG A 337 1.02 17.67 25.91
N TRP A 338 0.44 18.87 25.92
CA TRP A 338 0.36 19.72 24.74
C TRP A 338 1.75 20.07 24.17
N ARG A 339 2.70 20.47 25.04
CA ARG A 339 4.08 20.76 24.61
C ARG A 339 4.77 19.52 24.02
N ARG A 340 4.61 18.34 24.64
CA ARG A 340 5.16 17.07 24.10
C ARG A 340 4.56 16.75 22.74
N PHE A 341 3.25 16.86 22.59
CA PHE A 341 2.53 16.64 21.34
C PHE A 341 3.02 17.58 20.23
N ARG A 342 3.06 18.89 20.49
CA ARG A 342 3.51 19.89 19.50
C ARG A 342 4.96 19.68 19.07
N ARG A 343 5.87 19.40 20.01
CA ARG A 343 7.27 19.09 19.67
C ARG A 343 7.38 17.85 18.81
N LYS A 344 6.66 16.77 19.14
CA LYS A 344 6.62 15.54 18.34
C LYS A 344 6.12 15.82 16.92
N ARG A 345 5.02 16.55 16.75
CA ARG A 345 4.46 16.86 15.43
C ARG A 345 5.32 17.80 14.59
N LEU A 346 6.04 18.73 15.23
CA LEU A 346 7.08 19.53 14.55
C LEU A 346 8.23 18.63 14.09
N TRP A 347 8.74 17.77 14.98
CA TRP A 347 9.84 16.84 14.71
C TRP A 347 9.56 15.89 13.55
N GLU A 348 8.33 15.38 13.47
CA GLU A 348 7.87 14.49 12.40
C GLU A 348 7.50 15.23 11.10
N HIS A 349 7.56 16.56 11.10
CA HIS A 349 7.08 17.38 9.97
C HIS A 349 5.61 17.07 9.61
N ALA A 350 4.77 16.80 10.61
CA ALA A 350 3.45 16.22 10.43
C ALA A 350 2.54 17.03 9.49
N ARG A 351 2.54 18.36 9.59
CA ARG A 351 1.73 19.21 8.69
C ARG A 351 2.11 19.02 7.22
N PHE A 352 3.42 18.98 6.92
CA PHE A 352 3.91 18.72 5.57
C PHE A 352 3.54 17.30 5.13
N ALA A 353 3.67 16.33 6.04
CA ALA A 353 3.30 14.95 5.75
C ALA A 353 1.84 14.80 5.32
N HIS A 354 0.92 15.42 6.05
CA HIS A 354 -0.50 15.44 5.70
C HIS A 354 -0.77 16.16 4.38
N TRP A 355 -0.17 17.34 4.15
CA TRP A 355 -0.32 18.08 2.89
C TRP A 355 0.18 17.26 1.68
N TYR A 356 1.35 16.64 1.81
CA TYR A 356 1.93 15.89 0.71
C TYR A 356 1.23 14.55 0.46
N THR A 357 0.70 13.91 1.52
CA THR A 357 -0.18 12.75 1.36
C THR A 357 -1.46 13.12 0.63
N GLU A 358 -2.08 14.26 0.93
CA GLU A 358 -3.23 14.77 0.18
C GLU A 358 -2.90 14.97 -1.30
N TYR A 359 -1.74 15.59 -1.60
CA TYR A 359 -1.24 15.71 -2.96
C TYR A 359 -1.06 14.35 -3.65
N ARG A 360 -0.53 13.34 -2.94
CA ARG A 360 -0.39 11.98 -3.46
C ARG A 360 -1.72 11.36 -3.80
N MET A 361 -2.70 11.46 -2.91
CA MET A 361 -4.05 10.91 -3.12
C MET A 361 -4.73 11.59 -4.31
N LYS A 362 -4.63 12.91 -4.44
CA LYS A 362 -5.30 13.68 -5.50
C LYS A 362 -4.60 13.64 -6.87
N HIS A 363 -3.26 13.56 -6.93
CA HIS A 363 -2.50 13.77 -8.17
C HIS A 363 -1.54 12.64 -8.55
N ILE A 364 -1.12 11.79 -7.63
CA ILE A 364 -0.13 10.73 -7.90
C ILE A 364 -0.81 9.37 -8.03
N LEU A 365 -1.68 9.02 -7.09
CA LEU A 365 -2.41 7.75 -7.07
C LEU A 365 -3.28 7.57 -8.33
N PRO A 366 -4.01 8.58 -8.84
CA PRO A 366 -4.83 8.41 -10.05
C PRO A 366 -4.02 8.09 -11.30
N LYS A 367 -2.74 8.50 -11.37
CA LYS A 367 -1.85 8.23 -12.52
C LYS A 367 -1.49 6.75 -12.69
N ALA A 368 -1.80 5.91 -11.70
CA ALA A 368 -1.61 4.46 -11.81
C ALA A 368 -2.63 3.79 -12.73
N VAL A 369 -3.78 4.45 -12.99
CA VAL A 369 -4.89 3.89 -13.76
C VAL A 369 -5.01 4.61 -15.10
N PRO A 370 -5.08 3.88 -16.22
CA PRO A 370 -5.43 4.46 -17.51
C PRO A 370 -6.84 5.08 -17.45
N SER A 371 -7.04 6.24 -18.05
CA SER A 371 -8.32 6.96 -18.00
C SER A 371 -9.49 6.19 -18.63
N ASP A 372 -9.20 5.31 -19.58
CA ASP A 372 -10.14 4.46 -20.30
C ASP A 372 -10.32 3.08 -19.66
N TRP A 373 -9.59 2.78 -18.58
CA TRP A 373 -9.62 1.47 -17.94
C TRP A 373 -11.03 1.14 -17.43
N LEU A 374 -11.61 0.07 -17.99
CA LEU A 374 -12.95 -0.44 -17.67
C LEU A 374 -14.09 0.56 -17.89
N ALA A 375 -13.91 1.63 -18.66
CA ALA A 375 -14.93 2.68 -18.80
C ALA A 375 -16.30 2.14 -19.30
N GLU A 376 -16.30 1.21 -20.24
CA GLU A 376 -17.54 0.58 -20.72
C GLU A 376 -18.12 -0.44 -19.74
N TRP A 377 -17.25 -1.25 -19.12
CA TRP A 377 -17.64 -2.27 -18.14
C TRP A 377 -18.23 -1.64 -16.86
N SER A 378 -17.78 -0.44 -16.51
CA SER A 378 -18.24 0.36 -15.37
C SER A 378 -19.57 1.10 -15.59
N LYS A 379 -20.13 1.12 -16.81
CA LYS A 379 -21.42 1.78 -17.04
C LYS A 379 -22.55 1.07 -16.28
N PRO A 380 -23.49 1.81 -15.67
CA PRO A 380 -24.61 1.22 -14.96
C PRO A 380 -25.50 0.41 -15.91
N LEU A 381 -25.89 -0.77 -15.46
CA LEU A 381 -26.83 -1.67 -16.10
C LEU A 381 -28.26 -1.41 -15.60
N PRO A 382 -29.29 -1.60 -16.44
CA PRO A 382 -30.67 -1.64 -16.00
C PRO A 382 -30.88 -2.74 -14.94
N GLU A 383 -31.78 -2.50 -13.97
CA GLU A 383 -32.06 -3.44 -12.87
C GLU A 383 -32.46 -4.84 -13.35
N SER A 384 -33.11 -4.94 -14.52
CA SER A 384 -33.48 -6.22 -15.14
C SER A 384 -32.28 -7.07 -15.56
N GLN A 385 -31.11 -6.46 -15.75
CA GLN A 385 -29.87 -7.13 -16.15
C GLN A 385 -28.93 -7.38 -14.97
N TRP A 386 -29.34 -7.05 -13.74
CA TRP A 386 -28.50 -7.27 -12.57
C TRP A 386 -28.37 -8.76 -12.27
N VAL A 387 -27.14 -9.21 -12.10
CA VAL A 387 -26.83 -10.58 -11.71
C VAL A 387 -27.25 -10.75 -10.25
N LYS A 388 -28.06 -11.77 -9.97
CA LYS A 388 -28.53 -12.08 -8.61
C LYS A 388 -27.57 -13.04 -7.89
N PRO A 389 -27.50 -13.00 -6.55
CA PRO A 389 -26.73 -13.99 -5.79
C PRO A 389 -27.21 -15.41 -6.05
N SER A 390 -26.29 -16.38 -6.01
CA SER A 390 -26.65 -17.79 -6.17
C SER A 390 -27.59 -18.28 -5.07
N ALA A 391 -28.32 -19.37 -5.35
CA ALA A 391 -29.22 -19.99 -4.37
C ALA A 391 -28.46 -20.39 -3.09
N ALA A 392 -27.25 -20.93 -3.24
CA ALA A 392 -26.39 -21.33 -2.12
C ALA A 392 -26.03 -20.14 -1.21
N VAL A 393 -25.63 -18.99 -1.78
CA VAL A 393 -25.33 -17.77 -1.00
C VAL A 393 -26.57 -17.30 -0.25
N ASN A 394 -27.74 -17.31 -0.89
CA ASN A 394 -28.99 -16.89 -0.26
C ASN A 394 -29.41 -17.81 0.89
N GLU A 395 -29.31 -19.13 0.71
CA GLU A 395 -29.64 -20.11 1.75
C GLU A 395 -28.68 -20.02 2.93
N LEU A 396 -27.36 -20.03 2.67
CA LEU A 396 -26.35 -19.89 3.72
C LEU A 396 -26.48 -18.57 4.47
N SER A 397 -26.75 -17.46 3.78
CA SER A 397 -26.97 -16.16 4.42
C SER A 397 -28.17 -16.17 5.37
N LYS A 398 -29.26 -16.88 5.03
CA LYS A 398 -30.41 -17.04 5.93
C LYS A 398 -30.04 -17.86 7.17
N HIS A 399 -29.34 -18.98 6.98
CA HIS A 399 -28.89 -19.82 8.10
C HIS A 399 -27.93 -19.08 9.04
N LEU A 400 -27.00 -18.30 8.48
CA LEU A 400 -26.06 -17.48 9.24
C LEU A 400 -26.79 -16.40 10.04
N ARG A 401 -27.72 -15.65 9.44
CA ARG A 401 -28.54 -14.66 10.17
C ARG A 401 -29.30 -15.28 11.35
N ALA A 402 -29.87 -16.47 11.15
CA ALA A 402 -30.53 -17.20 12.24
C ALA A 402 -29.55 -17.65 13.32
N ALA A 403 -28.30 -18.00 12.97
CA ALA A 403 -27.25 -18.36 13.92
C ALA A 403 -26.75 -17.15 14.73
N TYR A 404 -26.62 -16.00 14.08
CA TYR A 404 -26.25 -14.75 14.74
C TYR A 404 -27.30 -14.30 15.76
N GLN A 405 -28.59 -14.47 15.45
CA GLN A 405 -29.67 -14.24 16.41
C GLN A 405 -29.59 -15.15 17.66
N ARG A 406 -28.91 -16.30 17.56
CA ARG A 406 -28.62 -17.19 18.70
C ARG A 406 -27.31 -16.86 19.44
N GLY A 407 -26.58 -15.84 18.99
CA GLY A 407 -25.30 -15.42 19.58
C GLY A 407 -24.09 -16.24 19.12
N GLU A 408 -24.24 -17.09 18.10
CA GLU A 408 -23.11 -17.83 17.50
C GLU A 408 -22.25 -16.88 16.66
N LYS A 409 -20.92 -17.00 16.69
CA LYS A 409 -20.01 -16.12 15.92
C LYS A 409 -19.49 -16.80 14.66
N PHE A 410 -19.35 -16.04 13.57
CA PHE A 410 -18.88 -16.54 12.27
C PHE A 410 -17.57 -17.35 12.37
N ILE A 411 -16.60 -16.84 13.14
CA ILE A 411 -15.26 -17.43 13.27
C ILE A 411 -15.22 -18.73 14.09
N GLU A 412 -16.27 -19.04 14.85
CA GLU A 412 -16.37 -20.23 15.70
C GLU A 412 -17.13 -21.37 14.99
N MET A 413 -17.80 -21.09 13.87
CA MET A 413 -18.68 -22.04 13.19
C MET A 413 -17.94 -23.07 12.34
N GLY A 414 -16.68 -22.81 11.96
CA GLY A 414 -15.91 -23.68 11.06
C GLY A 414 -16.43 -23.65 9.63
N ASP A 415 -16.31 -24.76 8.90
CA ASP A 415 -16.83 -24.90 7.55
C ASP A 415 -18.37 -24.71 7.51
N ILE A 416 -18.80 -23.54 7.03
CA ILE A 416 -20.21 -23.13 6.98
C ILE A 416 -21.02 -24.01 6.02
N GLU A 417 -20.44 -24.41 4.89
CA GLU A 417 -21.12 -25.24 3.88
C GLU A 417 -21.46 -26.61 4.48
N LYS A 418 -20.49 -27.24 5.15
CA LYS A 418 -20.69 -28.53 5.83
C LYS A 418 -21.63 -28.42 7.03
N ARG A 419 -21.51 -27.34 7.83
CA ARG A 419 -22.33 -27.14 9.04
C ARG A 419 -23.83 -27.10 8.72
N PHE A 420 -24.21 -26.37 7.66
CA PHE A 420 -25.61 -26.23 7.25
C PHE A 420 -26.04 -27.21 6.16
N ARG A 421 -25.14 -28.12 5.72
CA ARG A 421 -25.38 -29.14 4.70
C ARG A 421 -25.90 -28.57 3.37
N VAL A 422 -25.41 -27.40 2.99
CA VAL A 422 -25.74 -26.76 1.72
C VAL A 422 -24.68 -27.14 0.69
N ALA A 423 -25.10 -27.74 -0.41
CA ALA A 423 -24.20 -28.10 -1.50
C ALA A 423 -23.86 -26.86 -2.33
N VAL A 424 -22.61 -26.41 -2.26
CA VAL A 424 -22.10 -25.32 -3.09
C VAL A 424 -21.46 -25.91 -4.36
N PRO A 425 -21.85 -25.46 -5.58
CA PRO A 425 -21.18 -25.87 -6.80
C PRO A 425 -19.68 -25.59 -6.72
N ALA A 426 -18.85 -26.51 -7.22
CA ALA A 426 -17.41 -26.26 -7.30
C ALA A 426 -17.13 -25.06 -8.23
N ALA A 427 -16.18 -24.22 -7.85
CA ALA A 427 -15.72 -23.11 -8.67
C ALA A 427 -15.28 -23.60 -10.06
N SER A 428 -15.55 -22.80 -11.10
CA SER A 428 -15.17 -23.15 -12.46
C SER A 428 -13.65 -23.25 -12.59
N GLN A 429 -13.17 -24.33 -13.22
CA GLN A 429 -11.75 -24.45 -13.58
C GLN A 429 -11.39 -23.68 -14.86
N GLN A 430 -12.38 -23.04 -15.49
CA GLN A 430 -12.15 -22.23 -16.68
C GLN A 430 -11.36 -20.97 -16.33
N ALA A 431 -10.41 -20.61 -17.19
CA ALA A 431 -9.70 -19.34 -17.04
C ALA A 431 -10.67 -18.16 -17.13
N TYR A 432 -10.52 -17.22 -16.21
CA TYR A 432 -11.30 -15.99 -16.19
C TYR A 432 -11.10 -15.14 -17.46
N PRO A 433 -12.13 -14.39 -17.89
CA PRO A 433 -12.00 -13.41 -18.96
C PRO A 433 -10.87 -12.42 -18.65
N SER A 434 -10.00 -12.17 -19.63
CA SER A 434 -8.86 -11.25 -19.46
C SER A 434 -8.65 -10.34 -20.65
N PHE A 435 -8.18 -9.12 -20.39
CA PHE A 435 -7.86 -8.12 -21.42
C PHE A 435 -6.65 -7.26 -21.00
N PRO A 436 -5.99 -6.55 -21.93
CA PRO A 436 -4.87 -5.68 -21.61
C PRO A 436 -5.25 -4.57 -20.63
N PHE A 437 -4.42 -4.33 -19.60
CA PHE A 437 -4.66 -3.27 -18.61
C PHE A 437 -4.54 -1.88 -19.22
N ARG A 438 -3.55 -1.68 -20.12
CA ARG A 438 -3.44 -0.50 -20.96
C ARG A 438 -3.88 -0.89 -22.36
N ARG A 439 -5.03 -0.40 -22.83
CA ARG A 439 -5.25 -0.29 -24.29
C ARG A 439 -4.31 0.82 -24.76
N GLY A 440 -3.53 0.56 -25.80
CA GLY A 440 -2.50 1.48 -26.26
C GLY A 440 -3.04 2.88 -26.51
N SER A 441 -2.76 3.80 -25.58
CA SER A 441 -2.75 5.23 -25.86
C SER A 441 -1.30 5.68 -25.84
N SER A 442 -0.69 5.62 -27.03
CA SER A 442 0.35 6.57 -27.38
C SER A 442 -0.25 7.97 -27.28
N ARG A 443 0.18 8.74 -26.28
CA ARG A 443 0.34 10.17 -26.41
C ARG A 443 1.66 10.56 -25.78
#